data_AF-T1GET3-F1
#
_entry.id   AF-T1GET3-F1
#
_cell.length_a   1.000
_cell.length_b   1.000
_cell.length_c   1.000
_cell.angle_alpha   90.00
_cell.angle_beta   90.00
_cell.angle_gamma   90.00
#
_symmetry.space_group_name_H-M   'P 1'
#
loop_
_entity.id
_entity.type
_entity.pdbx_description
1 polymer ?
#
loop_
_entity_poly.entity_id
_entity_poly.type
_entity_poly.pdbx_seq_one_letter_code
_entity_poly.pdbx_strand_id
1 'polypeptide(L)'
;GGGQAPEEIKGHSFFRAIEWEKVENREEEPPFVPALKGRKDLAHFDTDFTAATTDLTPTDKLFMMNLDQTDFIGFSYLNPEFLTYA
;
A
#
# COMPACT_ATOMS: atom_id res chain seq x y z
N GLY A 1 3.43 -6.72 30.78
CA GLY A 1 2.11 -7.04 30.21
C GLY A 1 1.74 -5.93 29.25
N GLY A 2 1.49 -6.25 27.98
CA GLY A 2 1.16 -5.29 26.91
C GLY A 2 0.27 -5.88 25.82
N GLY A 3 -0.37 -7.02 26.09
CA GLY A 3 -1.16 -7.75 25.10
C GLY A 3 -2.63 -7.31 24.99
N GLN A 4 -3.05 -6.27 25.72
CA GLN A 4 -4.46 -5.84 25.76
C GLN A 4 -4.73 -4.52 25.03
N ALA A 5 -3.69 -3.80 24.59
CA ALA A 5 -3.85 -2.49 23.94
C ALA A 5 -4.81 -2.50 22.72
N PRO A 6 -4.79 -3.51 21.82
CA PRO A 6 -5.76 -3.57 20.73
C PRO A 6 -7.21 -3.71 21.22
N GLU A 7 -7.46 -4.55 22.22
CA GLU A 7 -8.80 -4.78 22.77
C GLU A 7 -9.31 -3.58 23.56
N GLU A 8 -8.42 -2.87 24.26
CA GLU A 8 -8.73 -1.61 24.94
C GLU A 8 -9.16 -0.52 23.95
N ILE A 9 -8.48 -0.43 22.79
CA ILE A 9 -8.85 0.51 21.71
C ILE A 9 -10.20 0.10 21.11
N LYS A 10 -10.37 -1.17 20.74
CA LYS A 10 -11.62 -1.68 20.14
C LYS A 10 -12.83 -1.51 21.05
N GLY A 11 -12.65 -1.63 22.37
CA GLY A 11 -13.68 -1.46 23.38
C GLY A 11 -13.94 -0.01 23.82
N HIS A 12 -13.13 0.96 23.37
CA HIS A 12 -13.30 2.35 23.78
C HIS A 12 -14.59 2.96 23.21
N SER A 13 -15.31 3.74 24.04
CA SER A 13 -16.62 4.33 23.70
C SER A 13 -16.67 5.19 22.43
N PHE A 14 -15.51 5.70 22.00
CA PHE A 14 -15.34 6.42 20.74
C PHE A 14 -15.62 5.51 19.52
N PHE A 15 -15.19 4.25 19.57
CA PHE A 15 -15.33 3.27 18.48
C PHE A 15 -16.55 2.38 18.63
N ARG A 16 -17.49 2.69 19.54
CA ARG A 16 -18.66 1.85 19.83
C ARG A 16 -19.56 1.53 18.62
N ALA A 17 -19.47 2.33 17.56
CA ALA A 17 -20.25 2.16 16.34
C ALA A 17 -19.53 1.33 15.27
N ILE A 18 -18.26 0.96 15.50
CA ILE A 18 -17.45 0.20 14.57
C ILE A 18 -17.70 -1.29 14.77
N GLU A 19 -18.20 -1.99 13.75
CA GLU A 19 -18.21 -3.45 13.72
C GLU A 19 -16.90 -3.95 13.10
N TRP A 20 -15.90 -4.21 13.96
CA TRP A 20 -14.52 -4.49 13.51
C TRP A 20 -14.38 -5.62 12.48
N GLU A 21 -15.18 -6.68 12.59
CA GLU A 21 -15.20 -7.79 11.62
C GLU A 21 -15.71 -7.34 10.25
N LYS A 22 -16.77 -6.52 10.20
CA LYS A 22 -17.31 -5.98 8.95
C LYS A 22 -16.35 -4.99 8.29
N VAL A 23 -15.69 -4.15 9.09
CA VAL A 23 -14.65 -3.23 8.59
C VAL A 23 -13.47 -4.00 7.99
N GLU A 24 -13.01 -5.05 8.66
CA GLU A 24 -11.92 -5.92 8.17
C GLU A 24 -12.32 -6.62 6.85
N ASN A 25 -13.55 -7.10 6.75
CA ASN A 25 -14.12 -7.72 5.55
C ASN A 25 -14.54 -6.71 4.45
N ARG A 26 -14.36 -5.39 4.68
CA ARG A 26 -14.75 -4.31 3.77
C ARG A 26 -16.25 -4.27 3.43
N GLU A 27 -17.09 -4.61 4.41
CA GLU A 27 -18.55 -4.67 4.27
C GLU A 27 -19.25 -3.36 4.68
N GLU A 28 -18.57 -2.48 5.42
CA GLU A 28 -19.07 -1.14 5.73
C GLU A 28 -18.72 -0.15 4.62
N GLU A 29 -19.67 0.69 4.21
CA GLU A 29 -19.39 1.77 3.26
C GLU A 29 -18.48 2.83 3.89
N PRO A 30 -17.39 3.25 3.22
CA PRO A 30 -16.55 4.30 3.75
C PRO A 30 -17.32 5.64 3.75
N PRO A 31 -17.08 6.50 4.75
CA PRO A 31 -17.76 7.80 4.84
C PRO A 31 -17.41 8.75 3.68
N PHE A 32 -16.34 8.44 2.93
CA PHE A 32 -15.93 9.17 1.74
C PHE A 32 -15.48 8.19 0.65
N VAL A 33 -16.11 8.29 -0.51
CA VAL A 33 -15.73 7.58 -1.73
C VAL A 33 -15.16 8.58 -2.72
N PRO A 34 -13.85 8.56 -3.02
CA PRO A 34 -13.26 9.49 -3.99
C PRO A 34 -13.84 9.23 -5.39
N ALA A 35 -14.26 10.30 -6.06
CA ALA A 35 -14.75 10.20 -7.43
C ALA A 35 -13.62 9.78 -8.37
N LEU A 36 -13.86 8.75 -9.19
CA LEU A 36 -12.93 8.27 -10.21
C LEU A 36 -13.54 8.47 -11.60
N LYS A 37 -12.78 9.09 -12.50
CA LYS A 37 -13.18 9.29 -13.91
C LYS A 37 -12.89 8.07 -14.79
N GLY A 38 -12.12 7.11 -14.29
CA GLY A 38 -11.80 5.86 -14.98
C GLY A 38 -10.52 5.21 -14.48
N ARG A 39 -10.11 4.11 -15.14
CA ARG A 39 -8.93 3.29 -14.75
C ARG A 39 -7.58 4.02 -14.80
N LYS A 40 -7.50 5.14 -15.51
CA LYS A 40 -6.27 5.97 -15.64
C LYS A 40 -6.44 7.34 -14.98
N ASP A 41 -7.37 7.48 -14.04
CA ASP A 41 -7.56 8.74 -13.35
C ASP A 41 -6.35 9.07 -12.47
N LEU A 42 -5.80 10.27 -12.67
CA LEU A 42 -4.64 10.78 -11.95
C LEU A 42 -5.00 11.95 -11.02
N ALA A 43 -6.29 12.30 -10.90
CA ALA A 43 -6.75 13.50 -10.20
C ALA A 43 -6.43 13.54 -8.69
N HIS A 44 -6.13 12.37 -8.09
CA HIS A 44 -5.76 12.24 -6.67
C HIS A 44 -4.24 12.10 -6.45
N PHE A 45 -3.44 12.30 -7.50
CA PHE A 45 -1.97 12.35 -7.44
C PHE A 45 -1.49 13.79 -7.69
N ASP A 46 -0.34 14.15 -7.12
CA ASP A 46 0.28 15.44 -7.39
C ASP A 46 0.71 15.54 -8.87
N THR A 47 0.53 16.72 -9.45
CA THR A 47 0.95 17.04 -10.81
C THR A 47 2.45 16.91 -11.01
N ASP A 48 3.25 17.16 -9.97
CA ASP A 48 4.71 17.04 -10.05
C ASP A 48 5.15 15.62 -10.42
N PHE A 49 4.42 14.59 -9.99
CA PHE A 49 4.71 13.19 -10.33
C PHE A 49 4.05 12.76 -11.64
N THR A 50 2.83 13.20 -11.89
CA THR A 50 2.06 12.74 -13.07
C THR A 50 2.51 13.41 -14.38
N ALA A 51 3.17 14.57 -14.28
CA ALA A 51 3.81 15.25 -15.40
C ALA A 51 5.26 14.78 -15.65
N ALA A 52 5.86 14.05 -14.72
CA ALA A 52 7.20 13.51 -14.89
C ALA A 52 7.25 12.44 -15.99
N THR A 53 8.41 12.31 -16.65
CA THR A 53 8.66 11.24 -17.61
C THR A 53 8.64 9.89 -16.90
N THR A 54 7.97 8.90 -17.48
CA THR A 54 7.83 7.56 -16.91
C THR A 54 9.08 6.69 -17.10
N ASP A 55 10.26 7.30 -17.09
CA ASP A 55 11.53 6.67 -17.42
C ASP A 55 12.35 6.40 -16.16
N LEU A 56 13.09 5.29 -16.16
CA LEU A 56 14.07 5.01 -15.11
C LEU A 56 15.27 5.94 -15.27
N THR A 57 15.74 6.51 -14.16
CA THR A 57 16.99 7.27 -14.16
C THR A 57 18.15 6.36 -14.58
N PRO A 58 19.01 6.76 -15.53
CA PRO A 58 20.16 5.96 -15.93
C PRO A 58 21.09 5.67 -14.75
N THR A 59 21.62 4.45 -14.68
CA THR A 59 22.51 4.02 -13.60
C THR A 59 23.97 4.41 -13.87
N ASP A 60 24.69 4.77 -12.81
CA ASP A 60 26.15 4.93 -12.86
C ASP A 60 26.82 3.55 -12.75
N LYS A 61 27.52 3.16 -13.81
CA LYS A 61 28.19 1.85 -13.89
C LYS A 61 29.27 1.66 -12.82
N LEU A 62 30.01 2.71 -12.47
CA LEU A 62 31.06 2.62 -11.45
C LEU A 62 30.45 2.44 -10.07
N PHE A 63 29.34 3.12 -9.79
CA PHE A 63 28.59 2.92 -8.56
C PHE A 63 28.06 1.49 -8.46
N MET A 64 27.41 0.99 -9.52
CA MET A 64 26.83 -0.35 -9.55
C MET A 64 27.87 -1.47 -9.34
N MET A 65 29.08 -1.31 -9.87
CA MET A 65 30.17 -2.28 -9.71
C MET A 65 30.70 -2.38 -8.27
N ASN A 66 30.51 -1.33 -7.46
CA ASN A 66 30.99 -1.27 -6.08
C ASN A 66 29.95 -1.77 -5.05
N LEU A 67 28.75 -2.14 -5.50
CA LEU A 67 27.71 -2.70 -4.63
C LEU A 67 27.96 -4.19 -4.38
N ASP A 68 27.86 -4.61 -3.12
CA ASP A 68 27.84 -6.02 -2.77
C ASP A 68 26.49 -6.62 -3.19
N GLN A 69 26.52 -7.53 -4.18
CA GLN A 69 25.29 -8.17 -4.66
C GLN A 69 24.73 -9.19 -3.67
N THR A 70 25.53 -9.62 -2.68
CA THR A 70 25.07 -10.57 -1.66
C THR A 70 24.10 -9.96 -0.66
N ASP A 71 24.11 -8.62 -0.52
CA ASP A 71 23.13 -7.87 0.29
C ASP A 71 21.68 -8.03 -0.22
N PHE A 72 21.51 -8.42 -1.47
CA PHE A 72 20.21 -8.59 -2.12
C PHE A 72 19.76 -10.06 -2.23
N ILE A 73 20.47 -11.00 -1.59
CA ILE A 73 20.05 -12.41 -1.55
C ILE A 73 18.69 -12.53 -0.85
N GLY A 74 17.75 -13.22 -1.50
CA GLY A 74 16.39 -13.40 -0.99
C GLY A 74 15.43 -12.25 -1.34
N PHE A 75 15.85 -11.24 -2.11
CA PHE A 75 14.98 -10.14 -2.55
C PHE A 75 13.88 -10.59 -3.52
N SER A 76 14.16 -11.57 -4.38
CA SER A 76 13.19 -12.07 -5.35
C SER A 76 11.99 -12.72 -4.66
N TYR A 77 10.82 -12.12 -4.84
CA TYR A 77 9.55 -12.61 -4.30
C TYR A 77 8.46 -12.56 -5.36
N LEU A 78 7.62 -13.59 -5.39
CA LEU A 78 6.37 -13.63 -6.13
C LEU A 78 5.27 -14.01 -5.14
N ASN A 79 4.20 -13.23 -5.08
CA ASN A 79 3.07 -13.55 -4.22
C ASN A 79 2.38 -14.84 -4.72
N PRO A 80 2.42 -15.96 -3.95
CA PRO A 80 1.79 -17.20 -4.38
C PRO A 80 0.25 -17.12 -4.38
N GLU A 81 -0.34 -16.16 -3.68
CA GLU A 81 -1.78 -15.94 -3.59
C GLU A 81 -2.30 -14.96 -4.66
N PHE A 82 -1.41 -14.43 -5.51
CA PHE A 82 -1.82 -13.56 -6.61
C PHE A 82 -2.47 -14.39 -7.73
N LEU A 83 -3.73 -14.78 -7.52
CA LEU A 83 -4.60 -15.32 -8.56
C LEU A 83 -5.01 -14.15 -9.46
N THR A 84 -4.50 -14.17 -10.69
CA THR A 84 -4.95 -13.27 -11.74
C THR A 84 -6.40 -13.60 -12.08
N TYR A 85 -7.35 -12.86 -11.50
CA TYR A 85 -8.67 -12.74 -12.10
C TYR A 85 -8.49 -11.92 -13.39
N ALA A 86 -8.15 -12.63 -14.46
CA ALA A 86 -8.20 -12.13 -15.83
C ALA A 86 -9.66 -11.95 -16.28
#